data_AF-A0AA51MQ98-F1
#
_entry.id   AF-A0AA51MQ98-F1
#
_cell.length_a   1.000
_cell.length_b   1.000
_cell.length_c   1.000
_cell.angle_alpha   90.00
_cell.angle_beta   90.00
_cell.angle_gamma   90.00
#
_symmetry.space_group_name_H-M   'P 1'
#
loop_
_entity.id
_entity.type
_entity.pdbx_description
1 polymer ?
#
loop_
_entity_poly.entity_id
_entity_poly.type
_entity_poly.pdbx_seq_one_letter_code
_entity_poly.pdbx_strand_id
1 'polypeptide(L)'
;MNASTVKTENILLENGQLVIRLNVPQGLDKPYFDQFHADELPTKAGIDKLDKLRFQDFLQDAYALDYPESPEALINLLQNMSLATDEGQLNLAGVLLFAKRPEWIKPQFVVKAIRYPGNDIHADTYLDTEDFSGALRKIYDDTLGFIMRNLHKVQAGRGVNSPGTPEIPSVVFEELLVNALIHRDYLIDAPIRIFVYDNRIEIISPGHLPNNLTVAKIRSGNANCRNPILVSYAAKGVLPYHGLGSGIRRALKAFPDIDFEDDRAGNLFKVTVWRTATPT
;
A
#
# COMPACT_ATOMS: atom_id res chain seq x y z
N MET A 1 -38.32 -4.04 3.93
CA MET A 1 -37.39 -5.10 3.48
C MET A 1 -36.47 -5.37 4.65
N ASN A 2 -36.54 -6.57 5.24
CA ASN A 2 -35.73 -6.94 6.41
C ASN A 2 -34.29 -7.16 5.94
N ALA A 3 -33.34 -6.41 6.50
CA ALA A 3 -31.92 -6.65 6.30
C ALA A 3 -31.55 -8.02 6.84
N SER A 4 -31.00 -8.89 5.99
CA SER A 4 -30.48 -10.21 6.35
C SER A 4 -29.14 -10.04 7.08
N THR A 5 -29.18 -9.66 8.36
CA THR A 5 -27.97 -9.42 9.16
C THR A 5 -27.37 -10.72 9.67
N VAL A 6 -26.03 -10.77 9.61
CA VAL A 6 -25.23 -11.84 10.20
C VAL A 6 -25.32 -11.79 11.72
N LYS A 7 -25.35 -12.94 12.37
CA LYS A 7 -25.37 -13.02 13.83
C LYS A 7 -24.04 -13.57 14.35
N THR A 8 -23.44 -12.86 15.30
CA THR A 8 -22.25 -13.28 16.05
C THR A 8 -22.69 -13.82 17.41
N GLU A 9 -22.16 -14.99 17.79
CA GLU A 9 -22.39 -15.58 19.11
C GLU A 9 -21.04 -15.99 19.72
N ASN A 10 -20.81 -15.55 20.96
CA ASN A 10 -19.64 -15.92 21.75
C ASN A 10 -19.94 -17.23 22.48
N ILE A 11 -19.26 -18.30 22.09
CA ILE A 11 -19.40 -19.62 22.71
C ILE A 11 -18.16 -19.87 23.55
N LEU A 12 -18.33 -19.89 24.87
CA LEU A 12 -17.27 -20.29 25.79
C LEU A 12 -17.19 -21.82 25.81
N LEU A 13 -16.02 -22.35 25.47
CA LEU A 13 -15.74 -23.78 25.53
C LEU A 13 -15.34 -24.17 26.96
N GLU A 14 -15.57 -25.45 27.31
CA GLU A 14 -15.23 -26.00 28.63
C GLU A 14 -13.74 -25.92 28.97
N ASN A 15 -12.87 -25.80 27.96
CA ASN A 15 -11.42 -25.61 28.13
C ASN A 15 -11.01 -24.13 28.32
N GLY A 16 -11.97 -23.22 28.46
CA GLY A 16 -11.73 -21.78 28.64
C GLY A 16 -11.45 -21.01 27.35
N GLN A 17 -11.51 -21.65 26.18
CA GLN A 17 -11.39 -20.95 24.89
C GLN A 17 -12.71 -20.29 24.49
N LEU A 18 -12.61 -19.11 23.88
CA LEU A 18 -13.76 -18.42 23.30
C LEU A 18 -13.81 -18.70 21.79
N VAL A 19 -14.93 -19.26 21.32
CA VAL A 19 -15.21 -19.44 19.90
C VAL A 19 -16.28 -18.44 19.47
N ILE A 20 -15.98 -17.65 18.44
CA ILE A 20 -16.97 -16.75 17.84
C ILE A 20 -17.66 -17.50 16.70
N ARG A 21 -18.93 -17.85 16.90
CA ARG A 21 -19.76 -18.47 15.87
C ARG A 21 -20.42 -17.40 15.02
N LEU A 22 -20.27 -17.52 13.71
CA LEU A 22 -20.86 -16.63 12.73
C LEU A 22 -21.97 -17.37 11.98
N ASN A 23 -23.21 -16.92 12.11
CA ASN A 23 -24.34 -17.48 11.36
C ASN A 23 -24.63 -16.65 10.11
N VAL A 24 -24.31 -17.23 8.96
CA VAL A 24 -24.36 -16.59 7.64
C VAL A 24 -25.55 -17.12 6.84
N PRO A 25 -26.49 -16.28 6.38
CA PRO A 25 -27.57 -16.71 5.49
C PRO A 25 -27.02 -17.28 4.17
N GLN A 26 -27.68 -18.30 3.63
CA GLN A 26 -27.28 -18.92 2.37
C GLN A 26 -27.35 -17.91 1.21
N GLY A 27 -26.31 -17.83 0.38
CA GLY A 27 -26.18 -16.86 -0.72
C GLY A 27 -25.43 -15.56 -0.36
N LEU A 28 -25.02 -15.41 0.90
CA LEU A 28 -24.12 -14.36 1.37
C LEU A 28 -22.71 -14.94 1.49
N ASP A 29 -21.98 -15.07 0.37
CA ASP A 29 -20.65 -15.69 0.36
C ASP A 29 -19.57 -14.87 1.11
N LYS A 30 -19.86 -13.59 1.43
CA LYS A 30 -18.97 -12.69 2.17
C LYS A 30 -19.75 -11.73 3.08
N PRO A 31 -20.27 -12.21 4.21
CA PRO A 31 -21.23 -11.46 5.01
C PRO A 31 -20.58 -10.40 5.93
N TYR A 32 -19.25 -10.33 6.01
CA TYR A 32 -18.52 -9.43 6.93
C TYR A 32 -17.49 -8.49 6.29
N PHE A 33 -17.13 -8.68 5.00
CA PHE A 33 -15.97 -7.99 4.44
C PHE A 33 -16.29 -6.68 3.71
N ASP A 34 -17.54 -6.41 3.37
CA ASP A 34 -17.91 -5.15 2.71
C ASP A 34 -17.99 -3.95 3.67
N GLN A 35 -17.88 -4.19 4.99
CA GLN A 35 -17.85 -3.15 6.03
C GLN A 35 -16.57 -3.14 6.87
N PHE A 36 -15.64 -4.07 6.62
CA PHE A 36 -14.47 -4.25 7.46
C PHE A 36 -13.20 -3.88 6.69
N HIS A 37 -12.60 -2.76 7.06
CA HIS A 37 -11.38 -2.28 6.44
C HIS A 37 -10.18 -2.52 7.36
N ALA A 38 -9.15 -3.17 6.82
CA ALA A 38 -7.97 -3.52 7.61
C ALA A 38 -7.26 -2.28 8.18
N ASP A 39 -7.36 -1.14 7.50
CA ASP A 39 -6.78 0.13 7.94
C ASP A 39 -7.51 0.79 9.12
N GLU A 40 -8.72 0.33 9.46
CA GLU A 40 -9.48 0.73 10.66
C GLU A 40 -9.11 -0.09 11.90
N LEU A 41 -8.38 -1.21 11.74
CA LEU A 41 -8.11 -2.14 12.83
C LEU A 41 -7.34 -1.48 13.99
N PRO A 42 -7.75 -1.70 15.26
CA PRO A 42 -6.99 -1.24 16.41
C PRO A 42 -5.59 -1.85 16.41
N THR A 43 -4.62 -1.08 16.88
CA THR A 43 -3.26 -1.57 17.15
C THR A 43 -2.93 -1.44 18.64
N LYS A 44 -1.75 -1.93 19.03
CA LYS A 44 -1.23 -1.76 20.40
C LYS A 44 -0.49 -0.42 20.59
N ALA A 45 -0.54 0.47 19.60
CA ALA A 45 0.22 1.71 19.63
C ALA A 45 -0.61 2.84 20.24
N GLY A 46 -0.14 3.35 21.39
CA GLY A 46 -0.66 4.59 21.94
C GLY A 46 -0.26 5.80 21.09
N ILE A 47 -0.89 6.94 21.37
CA ILE A 47 -0.56 8.22 20.72
C ILE A 47 0.90 8.64 20.90
N ASP A 48 1.59 8.11 21.93
CA ASP A 48 3.02 8.34 22.18
C ASP A 48 3.92 7.82 21.05
N LYS A 49 3.40 6.91 20.21
CA LYS A 49 4.12 6.38 19.04
C LYS A 49 4.02 7.29 17.81
N LEU A 50 3.18 8.33 17.85
CA LEU A 50 3.00 9.28 16.78
C LEU A 50 4.30 10.07 16.53
N ASP A 51 4.65 10.24 15.27
CA ASP A 51 5.70 11.17 14.86
C ASP A 51 5.12 12.58 14.85
N LYS A 52 5.38 13.32 15.93
CA LYS A 52 4.83 14.66 16.14
C LYS A 52 5.10 15.61 14.97
N LEU A 53 6.34 15.65 14.47
CA LEU A 53 6.72 16.58 13.40
C LEU A 53 5.99 16.23 12.11
N ARG A 54 6.01 14.95 11.70
CA ARG A 54 5.30 14.51 10.49
C ARG A 54 3.80 14.80 10.57
N PHE A 55 3.18 14.53 11.71
CA PHE A 55 1.75 14.77 11.87
C PHE A 55 1.42 16.27 11.90
N GLN A 56 2.27 17.08 12.54
CA GLN A 56 2.15 18.53 12.52
C GLN A 56 2.26 19.11 11.11
N ASP A 57 3.28 18.70 10.34
CA ASP A 57 3.46 19.14 8.95
C ASP A 57 2.23 18.76 8.11
N PHE A 58 1.72 17.54 8.28
CA PHE A 58 0.52 17.08 7.59
C PHE A 58 -0.73 17.90 7.96
N LEU A 59 -0.96 18.19 9.25
CA LEU A 59 -2.10 19.01 9.68
C LEU A 59 -2.04 20.42 9.07
N GLN A 60 -0.84 21.01 9.03
CA GLN A 60 -0.63 22.32 8.45
C GLN A 60 -0.87 22.31 6.93
N ASP A 61 -0.28 21.35 6.21
CA ASP A 61 -0.33 21.30 4.75
C ASP A 61 -1.72 20.91 4.22
N ALA A 62 -2.38 19.94 4.86
CA ALA A 62 -3.64 19.38 4.37
C ALA A 62 -4.89 20.11 4.92
N TYR A 63 -4.79 20.72 6.10
CA TYR A 63 -5.96 21.30 6.79
C TYR A 63 -5.73 22.71 7.35
N ALA A 64 -4.51 23.26 7.29
CA ALA A 64 -4.14 24.51 7.95
C ALA A 64 -4.49 24.52 9.46
N LEU A 65 -4.29 23.38 10.12
CA LEU A 65 -4.52 23.20 11.55
C LEU A 65 -3.20 23.15 12.32
N ASP A 66 -3.18 23.79 13.49
CA ASP A 66 -2.10 23.67 14.44
C ASP A 66 -2.11 22.31 15.15
N TYR A 67 -0.94 21.91 15.66
CA TYR A 67 -0.83 20.69 16.46
C TYR A 67 -1.49 20.89 17.84
N PRO A 68 -2.35 19.96 18.31
CA PRO A 68 -3.04 20.11 19.60
C PRO A 68 -2.10 20.24 20.80
N GLU A 69 -2.42 21.16 21.72
CA GLU A 69 -1.58 21.46 22.88
C GLU A 69 -1.68 20.43 24.02
N SER A 70 -2.82 19.73 24.13
CA SER A 70 -3.05 18.70 25.16
C SER A 70 -3.18 17.29 24.57
N PRO A 71 -2.81 16.23 25.32
CA PRO A 71 -3.01 14.85 24.90
C PRO A 71 -4.48 14.50 24.58
N GLU A 72 -5.43 15.03 25.34
CA GLU A 72 -6.87 14.80 25.15
C GLU A 72 -7.36 15.42 23.84
N ALA A 73 -6.92 16.66 23.55
CA ALA A 73 -7.23 17.32 22.29
C ALA A 73 -6.62 16.56 21.09
N LEU A 74 -5.41 16.01 21.25
CA LEU A 74 -4.77 15.17 20.23
C LEU A 74 -5.53 13.87 19.99
N ILE A 75 -5.96 13.17 21.05
CA ILE A 75 -6.77 11.95 20.93
C ILE A 75 -8.07 12.25 20.19
N ASN A 76 -8.80 13.28 20.62
CA ASN A 76 -10.07 13.67 20.00
C ASN A 76 -9.89 14.01 18.51
N LEU A 77 -8.81 14.71 18.16
CA LEU A 77 -8.49 15.02 16.77
C LEU A 77 -8.21 13.73 15.97
N LEU A 78 -7.36 12.84 16.48
CA LEU A 78 -7.03 11.57 15.83
C LEU A 78 -8.27 10.68 15.62
N GLN A 79 -9.19 10.64 16.60
CA GLN A 79 -10.47 9.92 16.49
C GLN A 79 -11.37 10.52 15.42
N ASN A 80 -11.55 11.84 15.41
CA ASN A 80 -12.33 12.55 14.39
C ASN A 80 -11.75 12.37 12.98
N MET A 81 -10.44 12.16 12.89
CA MET A 81 -9.70 11.88 11.68
C MET A 81 -9.69 10.39 11.29
N SER A 82 -10.32 9.52 12.08
CA SER A 82 -10.31 8.07 11.92
C SER A 82 -8.90 7.47 11.89
N LEU A 83 -7.97 7.99 12.70
CA LEU A 83 -6.59 7.52 12.86
C LEU A 83 -6.34 6.87 14.23
N ALA A 84 -7.31 6.97 15.14
CA ALA A 84 -7.31 6.32 16.45
C ALA A 84 -8.68 5.71 16.76
N THR A 85 -8.68 4.70 17.63
CA THR A 85 -9.89 4.05 18.15
C THR A 85 -10.49 4.87 19.29
N ASP A 86 -11.70 4.51 19.71
CA ASP A 86 -12.39 5.16 20.83
C ASP A 86 -11.61 5.05 22.15
N GLU A 87 -10.78 4.01 22.31
CA GLU A 87 -9.87 3.81 23.44
C GLU A 87 -8.56 4.62 23.34
N GLY A 88 -8.41 5.47 22.32
CA GLY A 88 -7.25 6.35 22.14
C GLY A 88 -5.99 5.64 21.65
N GLN A 89 -6.10 4.43 21.10
CA GLN A 89 -4.99 3.75 20.41
C GLN A 89 -5.00 4.09 18.93
N LEU A 90 -3.83 4.24 18.31
CA LEU A 90 -3.75 4.38 16.87
C LEU A 90 -4.31 3.13 16.18
N ASN A 91 -5.15 3.32 15.17
CA ASN A 91 -5.52 2.25 14.27
C ASN A 91 -4.41 1.98 13.24
N LEU A 92 -4.61 0.99 12.38
CA LEU A 92 -3.57 0.61 11.43
C LEU A 92 -3.19 1.77 10.49
N ALA A 93 -4.16 2.55 10.00
CA ALA A 93 -3.88 3.73 9.20
C ALA A 93 -3.03 4.77 9.95
N GLY A 94 -3.40 5.09 11.18
CA GLY A 94 -2.64 6.00 12.05
C GLY A 94 -1.20 5.55 12.23
N VAL A 95 -0.99 4.25 12.45
CA VAL A 95 0.35 3.67 12.54
C VAL A 95 1.11 3.81 11.23
N LEU A 96 0.55 3.35 10.12
CA LEU A 96 1.24 3.28 8.83
C LEU A 96 1.56 4.67 8.24
N LEU A 97 0.71 5.66 8.49
CA LEU A 97 0.90 7.01 7.95
C LEU A 97 1.79 7.86 8.86
N PHE A 98 1.62 7.75 10.19
CA PHE A 98 2.12 8.78 11.11
C PHE A 98 2.92 8.26 12.31
N ALA A 99 3.04 6.95 12.56
CA ALA A 99 3.92 6.49 13.63
C ALA A 99 5.41 6.77 13.32
N LYS A 100 6.20 6.97 14.36
CA LYS A 100 7.67 7.18 14.24
C LYS A 100 8.39 5.90 13.80
N ARG A 101 7.89 4.74 14.24
CA ARG A 101 8.47 3.40 14.01
C ARG A 101 7.34 2.36 13.77
N PRO A 102 6.54 2.48 12.69
CA PRO A 102 5.47 1.53 12.40
C PRO A 102 5.96 0.09 12.28
N GLU A 103 7.20 -0.11 11.84
CA GLU A 103 7.85 -1.41 11.71
C GLU A 103 8.03 -2.14 13.06
N TRP A 104 8.03 -1.44 14.19
CA TRP A 104 8.05 -2.07 15.52
C TRP A 104 6.67 -2.59 15.93
N ILE A 105 5.60 -2.10 15.30
CA ILE A 105 4.21 -2.45 15.58
C ILE A 105 3.71 -3.49 14.55
N LYS A 106 4.10 -3.33 13.28
CA LYS A 106 3.75 -4.19 12.14
C LYS A 106 5.00 -4.48 11.27
N PRO A 107 5.90 -5.38 11.70
CA PRO A 107 7.19 -5.61 11.03
C PRO A 107 7.07 -6.19 9.61
N GLN A 108 5.97 -6.85 9.30
CA GLN A 108 5.68 -7.43 7.99
C GLN A 108 5.20 -6.41 6.94
N PHE A 109 4.81 -5.19 7.32
CA PHE A 109 4.27 -4.19 6.40
C PHE A 109 5.40 -3.33 5.82
N VAL A 110 6.30 -4.00 5.12
CA VAL A 110 7.52 -3.46 4.50
C VAL A 110 7.54 -3.78 3.01
N VAL A 111 8.44 -3.13 2.28
CA VAL A 111 8.77 -3.50 0.90
C VAL A 111 10.15 -4.15 0.89
N LYS A 112 10.28 -5.31 0.24
CA LYS A 112 11.57 -5.97 0.00
C LYS A 112 11.92 -5.84 -1.47
N ALA A 113 13.08 -5.28 -1.78
CA ALA A 113 13.49 -5.05 -3.15
C ALA A 113 14.81 -5.73 -3.48
N ILE A 114 14.87 -6.42 -4.61
CA ILE A 114 16.07 -7.10 -5.09
C ILE A 114 16.24 -6.83 -6.59
N ARG A 115 17.45 -6.48 -6.99
CA ARG A 115 17.93 -6.49 -8.38
C ARG A 115 18.71 -7.78 -8.59
N TYR A 116 18.18 -8.68 -9.40
CA TYR A 116 18.90 -9.91 -9.79
C TYR A 116 19.78 -9.65 -11.00
N PRO A 117 20.91 -10.36 -11.17
CA PRO A 117 21.56 -10.44 -12.48
C PRO A 117 20.66 -11.20 -13.47
N GLY A 118 20.58 -10.79 -14.73
CA GLY A 118 19.80 -11.51 -15.73
C GLY A 118 18.29 -11.42 -15.52
N ASN A 119 17.58 -12.50 -15.91
CA ASN A 119 16.12 -12.55 -15.99
C ASN A 119 15.47 -13.55 -15.03
N ASP A 120 16.27 -14.24 -14.23
CA ASP A 120 15.85 -15.31 -13.32
C ASP A 120 16.11 -14.92 -11.87
N ILE A 121 15.38 -15.55 -10.94
CA ILE A 121 15.66 -15.43 -9.51
C ILE A 121 16.94 -16.22 -9.22
N HIS A 122 17.90 -15.57 -8.58
CA HIS A 122 19.12 -16.21 -8.11
C HIS A 122 19.05 -16.44 -6.60
N ALA A 123 19.35 -17.66 -6.14
CA ALA A 123 19.35 -17.99 -4.73
C ALA A 123 20.51 -17.32 -3.96
N ASP A 124 21.66 -17.16 -4.62
CA ASP A 124 22.92 -16.80 -3.97
C ASP A 124 23.52 -15.47 -4.47
N THR A 125 22.86 -14.77 -5.40
CA THR A 125 23.45 -13.59 -6.06
C THR A 125 22.42 -12.49 -6.33
N TYR A 126 22.78 -11.25 -6.02
CA TYR A 126 22.04 -10.04 -6.37
C TYR A 126 23.02 -8.93 -6.76
N LEU A 127 22.55 -7.92 -7.49
CA LEU A 127 23.32 -6.73 -7.83
C LEU A 127 23.03 -5.56 -6.88
N ASP A 128 21.80 -5.49 -6.36
CA ASP A 128 21.34 -4.50 -5.37
C ASP A 128 20.19 -5.12 -4.55
N THR A 129 20.10 -4.80 -3.27
CA THR A 129 19.04 -5.30 -2.39
C THR A 129 18.80 -4.32 -1.24
N GLU A 130 17.53 -4.11 -0.89
CA GLU A 130 17.17 -3.23 0.21
C GLU A 130 15.78 -3.58 0.77
N ASP A 131 15.64 -3.47 2.09
CA ASP A 131 14.37 -3.61 2.81
C ASP A 131 13.89 -2.22 3.26
N PHE A 132 12.73 -1.80 2.77
CA PHE A 132 12.14 -0.49 3.09
C PHE A 132 11.07 -0.60 4.18
N SER A 133 11.33 0.08 5.28
CA SER A 133 10.43 0.17 6.43
C SER A 133 10.26 1.62 6.90
N GLY A 134 9.25 1.84 7.73
CA GLY A 134 8.85 3.15 8.23
C GLY A 134 7.44 3.54 7.75
N ALA A 135 7.09 4.82 7.88
CA ALA A 135 5.81 5.33 7.41
C ALA A 135 5.66 5.18 5.90
N LEU A 136 4.43 5.06 5.39
CA LEU A 136 4.17 4.77 3.97
C LEU A 136 4.84 5.77 3.02
N ARG A 137 4.91 7.06 3.39
CA ARG A 137 5.62 8.07 2.60
C ARG A 137 7.10 7.73 2.43
N LYS A 138 7.77 7.34 3.52
CA LYS A 138 9.18 6.95 3.49
C LYS A 138 9.37 5.68 2.66
N ILE A 139 8.54 4.65 2.88
CA ILE A 139 8.58 3.42 2.09
C ILE A 139 8.43 3.73 0.59
N TYR A 140 7.50 4.61 0.25
CA TYR A 140 7.29 5.07 -1.13
C TYR A 140 8.53 5.75 -1.71
N ASP A 141 9.07 6.77 -1.04
CA ASP A 141 10.20 7.55 -1.54
C ASP A 141 11.46 6.67 -1.72
N ASP A 142 11.75 5.82 -0.73
CA ASP A 142 12.92 4.94 -0.77
C ASP A 142 12.78 3.86 -1.86
N THR A 143 11.58 3.25 -1.98
CA THR A 143 11.32 2.24 -3.02
C THR A 143 11.39 2.85 -4.42
N LEU A 144 10.86 4.06 -4.61
CA LEU A 144 10.98 4.77 -5.88
C LEU A 144 12.46 5.04 -6.20
N GLY A 145 13.24 5.52 -5.21
CA GLY A 145 14.67 5.71 -5.35
C GLY A 145 15.42 4.44 -5.77
N PHE A 146 15.08 3.30 -5.19
CA PHE A 146 15.62 1.99 -5.55
C PHE A 146 15.32 1.59 -6.98
N ILE A 147 14.07 1.76 -7.44
CA ILE A 147 13.71 1.45 -8.82
C ILE A 147 14.48 2.37 -9.75
N MET A 148 14.42 3.69 -9.54
CA MET A 148 15.00 4.68 -10.44
C MET A 148 16.53 4.60 -10.54
N ARG A 149 17.24 4.16 -9.49
CA ARG A 149 18.70 3.95 -9.54
C ARG A 149 19.08 2.67 -10.30
N ASN A 150 18.18 1.69 -10.37
CA ASN A 150 18.39 0.42 -11.06
C ASN A 150 17.87 0.40 -12.51
N LEU A 151 17.25 1.47 -12.99
CA LEU A 151 16.91 1.66 -14.40
C LEU A 151 18.10 2.14 -15.22
N HIS A 152 18.16 1.73 -16.49
CA HIS A 152 19.11 2.35 -17.41
C HIS A 152 18.73 3.79 -17.67
N LYS A 153 19.75 4.63 -17.89
CA LYS A 153 19.56 6.05 -18.21
C LYS A 153 20.13 6.31 -19.60
N VAL A 154 19.31 6.87 -20.47
CA VAL A 154 19.70 7.28 -21.83
C VAL A 154 19.98 8.78 -21.85
N GLN A 155 20.96 9.19 -22.66
CA GLN A 155 21.29 10.61 -22.80
C GLN A 155 20.14 11.42 -23.45
N ALA A 156 19.25 10.76 -24.18
CA ALA A 156 18.05 11.35 -24.80
C ALA A 156 18.36 12.63 -25.62
N GLY A 157 19.49 12.65 -26.33
CA GLY A 157 19.93 13.80 -27.13
C GLY A 157 20.32 15.04 -26.32
N ARG A 158 20.44 14.94 -24.99
CA ARG A 158 20.87 16.05 -24.13
C ARG A 158 22.39 16.16 -24.08
N GLY A 159 22.91 17.34 -23.75
CA GLY A 159 24.36 17.56 -23.63
C GLY A 159 25.00 16.67 -22.55
N VAL A 160 26.33 16.49 -22.62
CA VAL A 160 27.12 15.65 -21.68
C VAL A 160 26.96 16.03 -20.20
N ASN A 161 26.55 17.27 -19.92
CA ASN A 161 26.32 17.76 -18.56
C ASN A 161 24.87 17.55 -18.07
N SER A 162 24.01 16.91 -18.86
CA SER A 162 22.62 16.62 -18.47
C SER A 162 22.52 15.25 -17.80
N PRO A 163 21.77 15.12 -16.69
CA PRO A 163 21.43 13.81 -16.14
C PRO A 163 20.75 12.96 -17.21
N GLY A 164 21.14 11.69 -17.29
CA GLY A 164 20.48 10.73 -18.17
C GLY A 164 19.00 10.56 -17.80
N THR A 165 18.16 10.40 -18.82
CA THR A 165 16.73 10.15 -18.67
C THR A 165 16.50 8.65 -18.46
N PRO A 166 15.79 8.22 -17.40
CA PRO A 166 15.46 6.81 -17.19
C PRO A 166 14.72 6.19 -18.39
N GLU A 167 15.01 4.93 -18.69
CA GLU A 167 14.38 4.20 -19.80
C GLU A 167 12.86 4.01 -19.61
N ILE A 168 12.39 4.00 -18.36
CA ILE A 168 10.97 4.01 -18.00
C ILE A 168 10.70 5.30 -17.20
N PRO A 169 9.68 6.10 -17.57
CA PRO A 169 9.33 7.33 -16.85
C PRO A 169 8.97 7.07 -15.37
N SER A 170 9.41 7.96 -14.47
CA SER A 170 9.14 7.81 -13.03
C SER A 170 7.65 7.71 -12.71
N VAL A 171 6.81 8.46 -13.43
CA VAL A 171 5.34 8.45 -13.27
C VAL A 171 4.75 7.05 -13.33
N VAL A 172 5.34 6.11 -14.07
CA VAL A 172 4.88 4.72 -14.08
C VAL A 172 4.98 4.11 -12.68
N PHE A 173 6.14 4.23 -12.04
CA PHE A 173 6.37 3.69 -10.71
C PHE A 173 5.71 4.52 -9.61
N GLU A 174 5.58 5.83 -9.80
CA GLU A 174 4.80 6.68 -8.89
C GLU A 174 3.36 6.13 -8.74
N GLU A 175 2.71 5.82 -9.86
CA GLU A 175 1.35 5.26 -9.84
C GLU A 175 1.31 3.84 -9.30
N LEU A 176 2.21 2.95 -9.78
CA LEU A 176 2.17 1.55 -9.41
C LEU A 176 2.52 1.33 -7.93
N LEU A 177 3.49 2.07 -7.38
CA LEU A 177 3.87 1.98 -5.97
C LEU A 177 2.78 2.51 -5.05
N VAL A 178 2.17 3.66 -5.38
CA VAL A 178 1.04 4.19 -4.62
C VAL A 178 -0.08 3.15 -4.58
N ASN A 179 -0.44 2.56 -5.73
CA ASN A 179 -1.47 1.52 -5.79
C ASN A 179 -1.08 0.29 -4.94
N ALA A 180 0.17 -0.18 -5.05
CA ALA A 180 0.66 -1.32 -4.28
C ALA A 180 0.60 -1.06 -2.76
N LEU A 181 0.85 0.16 -2.30
CA LEU A 181 0.80 0.51 -0.88
C LEU A 181 -0.65 0.67 -0.38
N ILE A 182 -1.47 1.49 -1.05
CA ILE A 182 -2.81 1.84 -0.53
C ILE A 182 -3.88 0.78 -0.82
N HIS A 183 -3.68 -0.09 -1.80
CA HIS A 183 -4.62 -1.17 -2.14
C HIS A 183 -4.13 -2.56 -1.69
N ARG A 184 -3.01 -2.64 -0.97
CA ARG A 184 -2.50 -3.86 -0.33
C ARG A 184 -3.56 -4.50 0.56
N ASP A 185 -3.61 -5.83 0.60
CA ASP A 185 -4.37 -6.54 1.62
C ASP A 185 -3.60 -6.56 2.95
N TYR A 186 -3.99 -5.65 3.85
CA TYR A 186 -3.41 -5.52 5.18
C TYR A 186 -3.85 -6.57 6.19
N LEU A 187 -4.71 -7.52 5.79
CA LEU A 187 -4.97 -8.74 6.59
C LEU A 187 -3.91 -9.82 6.37
N ILE A 188 -3.04 -9.68 5.36
CA ILE A 188 -1.99 -10.64 5.04
C ILE A 188 -0.67 -10.17 5.64
N ASP A 189 -0.02 -11.01 6.45
CA ASP A 189 1.28 -10.72 7.06
C ASP A 189 2.46 -11.03 6.12
N ALA A 190 2.55 -10.32 4.99
CA ALA A 190 3.62 -10.52 4.00
C ALA A 190 4.14 -9.19 3.40
N PRO A 191 5.41 -9.06 3.03
CA PRO A 191 5.90 -7.83 2.42
C PRO A 191 5.38 -7.65 0.99
N ILE A 192 5.36 -6.41 0.51
CA ILE A 192 5.38 -6.15 -0.95
C ILE A 192 6.79 -6.53 -1.43
N ARG A 193 6.88 -7.17 -2.59
CA ARG A 193 8.16 -7.53 -3.21
C ARG A 193 8.36 -6.76 -4.50
N ILE A 194 9.56 -6.21 -4.67
CA ILE A 194 9.99 -5.53 -5.90
C ILE A 194 11.16 -6.33 -6.45
N PHE A 195 11.02 -6.87 -7.65
CA PHE A 195 12.11 -7.57 -8.33
C PHE A 195 12.47 -6.84 -9.60
N VAL A 196 13.74 -6.48 -9.74
CA VAL A 196 14.28 -5.85 -10.95
C VAL A 196 15.15 -6.88 -11.67
N TYR A 197 14.87 -7.07 -12.95
CA TYR A 197 15.58 -7.96 -13.87
C TYR A 197 16.06 -7.16 -15.08
N ASP A 198 16.88 -7.77 -15.93
CA ASP A 198 17.38 -7.13 -17.15
C ASP A 198 16.23 -6.78 -18.11
N ASN A 199 15.20 -7.65 -18.18
CA ASN A 199 14.08 -7.49 -19.10
C ASN A 199 12.78 -6.94 -18.47
N ARG A 200 12.68 -6.81 -17.14
CA ARG A 200 11.43 -6.40 -16.49
C ARG A 200 11.62 -5.93 -15.05
N ILE A 201 10.60 -5.26 -14.54
CA ILE A 201 10.41 -4.96 -13.12
C ILE A 201 9.09 -5.58 -12.68
N GLU A 202 9.09 -6.32 -11.59
CA GLU A 202 7.91 -6.94 -10.99
C GLU A 202 7.59 -6.26 -9.65
N ILE A 203 6.32 -5.88 -9.46
CA ILE A 203 5.76 -5.37 -8.20
C ILE A 203 4.71 -6.37 -7.75
N ILE A 204 4.99 -7.09 -6.67
CA ILE A 204 4.14 -8.17 -6.14
C ILE A 204 3.55 -7.71 -4.82
N SER A 205 2.24 -7.43 -4.82
CA SER A 205 1.48 -7.01 -3.65
C SER A 205 0.71 -8.19 -3.03
N PRO A 206 0.70 -8.32 -1.69
CA PRO A 206 -0.20 -9.21 -0.98
C PRO A 206 -1.68 -8.92 -1.28
N GLY A 207 -2.43 -9.99 -1.58
CA GLY A 207 -3.86 -9.96 -1.84
C GLY A 207 -4.21 -9.89 -3.31
N HIS A 208 -5.25 -10.63 -3.71
CA HIS A 208 -5.84 -10.57 -5.05
C HIS A 208 -6.80 -9.37 -5.21
N LEU A 209 -7.31 -9.09 -6.41
CA LEU A 209 -8.24 -7.98 -6.65
C LEU A 209 -9.57 -8.16 -5.87
N PRO A 210 -10.05 -7.15 -5.12
CA PRO A 210 -11.22 -7.29 -4.26
C PRO A 210 -12.53 -7.42 -5.05
N ASN A 211 -13.50 -8.12 -4.45
CA ASN A 211 -14.87 -8.26 -4.93
C ASN A 211 -14.94 -8.77 -6.38
N ASN A 212 -15.67 -8.05 -7.26
CA ASN A 212 -15.86 -8.40 -8.66
C ASN A 212 -14.88 -7.69 -9.60
N LEU A 213 -13.81 -7.10 -9.06
CA LEU A 213 -12.81 -6.38 -9.83
C LEU A 213 -11.96 -7.38 -10.62
N THR A 214 -11.57 -7.00 -11.84
CA THR A 214 -10.76 -7.82 -12.75
C THR A 214 -9.70 -6.95 -13.39
N VAL A 215 -8.65 -7.56 -13.96
CA VAL A 215 -7.60 -6.85 -14.70
C VAL A 215 -8.18 -5.97 -15.81
N ALA A 216 -9.20 -6.45 -16.53
CA ALA A 216 -9.88 -5.66 -17.56
C ALA A 216 -10.56 -4.40 -16.98
N LYS A 217 -11.22 -4.53 -15.82
CA LYS A 217 -11.91 -3.41 -15.16
C LYS A 217 -10.95 -2.37 -14.59
N ILE A 218 -9.83 -2.78 -14.00
CA ILE A 218 -8.85 -1.80 -13.51
C ILE A 218 -8.17 -1.05 -14.66
N ARG A 219 -7.95 -1.73 -15.80
CA ARG A 219 -7.47 -1.09 -17.03
C ARG A 219 -8.45 -0.06 -17.58
N SER A 220 -9.76 -0.28 -17.44
CA SER A 220 -10.80 0.71 -17.79
C SER A 220 -10.95 1.84 -16.76
N GLY A 221 -10.23 1.79 -15.64
CA GLY A 221 -10.26 2.82 -14.59
C GLY A 221 -11.26 2.55 -13.48
N ASN A 222 -11.82 1.35 -13.39
CA ASN A 222 -12.62 0.96 -12.23
C ASN A 222 -11.69 0.71 -11.04
N ALA A 223 -12.09 1.18 -9.87
CA ALA A 223 -11.37 0.95 -8.63
C ALA A 223 -12.36 0.58 -7.53
N ASN A 224 -11.94 -0.35 -6.67
CA ASN A 224 -12.63 -0.67 -5.42
C ASN A 224 -11.70 -0.29 -4.28
N CYS A 225 -12.21 0.49 -3.34
CA CYS A 225 -11.43 0.98 -2.22
C CYS A 225 -11.33 -0.09 -1.13
N ARG A 226 -10.14 -0.71 -1.00
CA ARG A 226 -9.86 -1.72 0.05
C ARG A 226 -9.58 -1.08 1.41
N ASN A 227 -8.82 0.03 1.41
CA ASN A 227 -8.36 0.73 2.61
C ASN A 227 -8.79 2.23 2.50
N PRO A 228 -10.03 2.58 2.87
CA PRO A 228 -10.59 3.91 2.67
C PRO A 228 -9.88 5.02 3.42
N ILE A 229 -9.36 4.75 4.63
CA ILE A 229 -8.60 5.75 5.38
C ILE A 229 -7.29 6.02 4.65
N LEU A 230 -6.53 4.98 4.31
CA LEU A 230 -5.26 5.14 3.58
C LEU A 230 -5.45 5.88 2.25
N VAL A 231 -6.48 5.51 1.47
CA VAL A 231 -6.80 6.16 0.18
C VAL A 231 -7.16 7.64 0.37
N SER A 232 -7.95 7.96 1.40
CA SER A 232 -8.35 9.34 1.72
C SER A 232 -7.13 10.20 2.07
N TYR A 233 -6.24 9.71 2.93
CA TYR A 233 -5.04 10.44 3.34
C TYR A 233 -3.98 10.52 2.24
N ALA A 234 -3.84 9.48 1.42
CA ALA A 234 -3.02 9.53 0.22
C ALA A 234 -3.48 10.66 -0.71
N ALA A 235 -4.80 10.82 -0.92
CA ALA A 235 -5.36 11.88 -1.75
C ALA A 235 -5.18 13.30 -1.18
N LYS A 236 -4.90 13.40 0.14
CA LYS A 236 -4.63 14.66 0.86
C LYS A 236 -3.13 15.02 0.92
N GLY A 237 -2.28 14.35 0.14
CA GLY A 237 -0.88 14.71 -0.01
C GLY A 237 0.11 13.88 0.80
N VAL A 238 -0.34 12.91 1.61
CA VAL A 238 0.59 11.99 2.28
C VAL A 238 1.37 11.14 1.27
N LEU A 239 0.77 10.84 0.13
CA LEU A 239 1.39 10.20 -1.02
C LEU A 239 1.08 11.01 -2.29
N PRO A 240 1.86 10.89 -3.37
CA PRO A 240 1.55 11.56 -4.65
C PRO A 240 0.38 10.85 -5.35
N TYR A 241 -0.81 11.00 -4.79
CA TYR A 241 -2.05 10.38 -5.23
C TYR A 241 -3.17 11.41 -5.25
N HIS A 242 -4.06 11.33 -6.24
CA HIS A 242 -5.16 12.29 -6.41
C HIS A 242 -6.56 11.66 -6.33
N GLY A 243 -6.70 10.36 -6.05
CA GLY A 243 -8.04 9.75 -5.83
C GLY A 243 -8.90 9.52 -7.08
N LEU A 244 -8.46 9.91 -8.27
CA LEU A 244 -9.31 9.96 -9.47
C LEU A 244 -9.49 8.62 -10.22
N GLY A 245 -9.04 7.48 -9.67
CA GLY A 245 -9.12 6.17 -10.35
C GLY A 245 -8.44 6.13 -11.74
N SER A 246 -7.45 7.01 -11.95
CA SER A 246 -6.77 7.19 -13.23
C SER A 246 -5.31 6.79 -13.21
N GLY A 247 -4.76 6.36 -12.07
CA GLY A 247 -3.34 6.04 -11.93
C GLY A 247 -2.87 4.94 -12.89
N ILE A 248 -3.58 3.82 -12.95
CA ILE A 248 -3.28 2.73 -13.91
C ILE A 248 -3.35 3.22 -15.36
N ARG A 249 -4.34 4.07 -15.69
CA ARG A 249 -4.46 4.65 -17.04
C ARG A 249 -3.32 5.61 -17.36
N ARG A 250 -2.85 6.40 -16.38
CA ARG A 250 -1.69 7.29 -16.54
C ARG A 250 -0.41 6.50 -16.74
N ALA A 251 -0.17 5.45 -15.94
CA ALA A 251 0.95 4.54 -16.12
C ALA A 251 0.95 3.91 -17.52
N LEU A 252 -0.18 3.31 -17.94
CA LEU A 252 -0.30 2.69 -19.27
C LEU A 252 -0.16 3.69 -20.42
N LYS A 253 -0.63 4.94 -20.24
CA LYS A 253 -0.44 6.00 -21.23
C LYS A 253 1.02 6.44 -21.33
N ALA A 254 1.73 6.49 -20.20
CA ALA A 254 3.14 6.86 -20.16
C ALA A 254 4.05 5.74 -20.66
N PHE A 255 3.69 4.49 -20.40
CA PHE A 255 4.43 3.29 -20.78
C PHE A 255 3.47 2.11 -20.98
N PRO A 256 3.26 1.65 -22.22
CA PRO A 256 2.21 0.68 -22.54
C PRO A 256 2.56 -0.77 -22.17
N ASP A 257 3.85 -1.09 -22.07
CA ASP A 257 4.34 -2.46 -21.85
C ASP A 257 4.26 -2.86 -20.37
N ILE A 258 3.03 -2.89 -19.85
CA ILE A 258 2.69 -3.23 -18.47
C ILE A 258 1.61 -4.31 -18.44
N ASP A 259 1.95 -5.42 -17.80
CA ASP A 259 1.05 -6.55 -17.53
C ASP A 259 0.60 -6.58 -16.07
N PHE A 260 -0.60 -7.11 -15.86
CA PHE A 260 -1.24 -7.25 -14.56
C PHE A 260 -1.75 -8.68 -14.41
N GLU A 261 -1.39 -9.33 -13.30
CA GLU A 261 -1.76 -10.70 -12.99
C GLU A 261 -2.48 -10.73 -11.63
N ASP A 262 -3.72 -11.24 -11.64
CA ASP A 262 -4.56 -11.47 -10.46
C ASP A 262 -4.46 -12.94 -10.05
N ASP A 263 -3.43 -13.30 -9.28
CA ASP A 263 -3.24 -14.66 -8.79
C ASP A 263 -4.15 -14.92 -7.58
N ARG A 264 -5.35 -15.41 -7.87
CA ARG A 264 -6.35 -15.76 -6.86
C ARG A 264 -5.98 -16.98 -6.02
N ALA A 265 -5.18 -17.89 -6.57
CA ALA A 265 -4.80 -19.12 -5.87
C ALA A 265 -3.67 -18.84 -4.87
N GLY A 266 -2.66 -18.08 -5.28
CA GLY A 266 -1.58 -17.60 -4.40
C GLY A 266 -1.96 -16.40 -3.54
N ASN A 267 -3.13 -15.79 -3.80
CA ASN A 267 -3.64 -14.59 -3.15
C ASN A 267 -2.66 -13.39 -3.24
N LEU A 268 -2.25 -13.10 -4.47
CA LEU A 268 -1.28 -12.06 -4.80
C LEU A 268 -1.76 -11.27 -6.03
N PHE A 269 -1.34 -10.02 -6.11
CA PHE A 269 -1.48 -9.22 -7.32
C PHE A 269 -0.10 -8.79 -7.80
N LYS A 270 0.22 -9.11 -9.05
CA LYS A 270 1.54 -8.82 -9.64
C LYS A 270 1.39 -7.87 -10.81
N VAL A 271 2.23 -6.84 -10.83
CA VAL A 271 2.40 -5.95 -11.97
C VAL A 271 3.79 -6.16 -12.55
N THR A 272 3.87 -6.36 -13.86
CA THR A 272 5.13 -6.53 -14.58
C THR A 272 5.28 -5.37 -15.57
N VAL A 273 6.33 -4.57 -15.40
CA VAL A 273 6.73 -3.52 -16.33
C VAL A 273 7.89 -4.07 -17.18
N TRP A 274 7.67 -4.26 -18.47
CA TRP A 274 8.69 -4.83 -19.36
C TRP A 274 9.70 -3.75 -19.78
N ARG A 275 10.99 -4.07 -19.69
CA ARG A 275 12.07 -3.20 -20.16
C ARG A 275 12.27 -3.49 -21.63
N THR A 276 12.32 -2.44 -22.45
CA THR A 276 12.68 -2.58 -23.86
C THR A 276 14.14 -3.05 -23.91
N ALA A 277 14.43 -4.14 -24.63
CA ALA A 277 15.79 -4.65 -24.76
C ALA A 277 16.71 -3.51 -25.21
N THR A 278 17.77 -3.26 -24.44
CA THR A 278 18.80 -2.32 -24.86
C THR A 278 19.39 -2.87 -26.17
N PRO A 279 19.38 -2.11 -27.29
CA PRO A 279 20.17 -2.51 -28.44
C PRO A 279 21.63 -2.58 -27.97
N THR A 280 22.21 -3.77 -28.00
CA THR A 280 23.65 -4.00 -27.76
C THR A 280 24.51 -3.13 -28.65
#